data_AF-A0A9X0B5W5-F1
#
_entry.id   AF-A0A9X0B5W5-F1
#
_cell.length_a   1.000
_cell.length_b   1.000
_cell.length_c   1.000
_cell.angle_alpha   90.00
_cell.angle_beta   90.00
_cell.angle_gamma   90.00
#
_symmetry.space_group_name_H-M   'P 1'
#
loop_
_entity.id
_entity.type
_entity.pdbx_description
1 polymer ?
#
loop_
_entity_poly.entity_id
_entity_poly.type
_entity_poly.pdbx_seq_one_letter_code
_entity_poly.pdbx_strand_id
1 'polypeptide(L)'
;MSRASKLTLAATGLGTAGIVYFVHWAQENDRAAMHRGVERDMEKQRIRQERQAEFEMQKRLEQEYLKLQTVHSTTDGTDTAGQSTSTGS
;
A
#
# COMPACT_ATOMS: atom_id res chain seq x y z
N MET A 1 15.27 -63.99 -5.12
CA MET A 1 14.31 -62.97 -4.66
C MET A 1 13.12 -62.91 -5.59
N SER A 2 11.90 -62.92 -5.04
CA SER A 2 10.64 -62.80 -5.78
C SER A 2 10.61 -61.52 -6.62
N ARG A 3 10.03 -61.60 -7.83
CA ARG A 3 9.84 -60.46 -8.76
C ARG A 3 9.03 -59.33 -8.12
N ALA A 4 8.08 -59.68 -7.24
CA ALA A 4 7.26 -58.71 -6.51
C ALA A 4 8.12 -57.82 -5.60
N SER A 5 9.05 -58.40 -4.84
CA SER A 5 9.91 -57.65 -3.92
C SER A 5 10.85 -56.69 -4.66
N LYS A 6 11.36 -57.08 -5.85
CA LYS A 6 12.17 -56.20 -6.68
C LYS A 6 11.36 -55.03 -7.25
N LEU A 7 10.11 -55.29 -7.63
CA LEU A 7 9.22 -54.28 -8.16
C LEU A 7 8.84 -53.25 -7.09
N THR A 8 8.52 -53.70 -5.87
CA THR A 8 8.27 -52.81 -4.73
C THR A 8 9.48 -51.93 -4.43
N LEU A 9 10.68 -52.50 -4.40
CA LEU A 9 11.91 -51.77 -4.12
C LEU A 9 12.26 -50.74 -5.20
N ALA A 10 12.02 -51.08 -6.47
CA ALA A 10 12.17 -50.14 -7.58
C ALA A 10 11.12 -49.03 -7.51
N ALA A 11 9.86 -49.36 -7.20
CA ALA A 11 8.77 -48.39 -7.12
C ALA A 11 8.99 -47.38 -5.98
N THR A 12 9.39 -47.84 -4.79
CA THR A 12 9.68 -46.94 -3.67
C THR A 12 10.90 -46.07 -3.95
N GLY A 13 11.97 -46.64 -4.53
CA GLY A 13 13.15 -45.87 -4.94
C GLY A 13 12.83 -44.78 -5.96
N LEU A 14 12.04 -45.10 -6.99
CA LEU A 14 11.58 -44.12 -7.99
C LEU A 14 10.67 -43.06 -7.37
N GLY A 15 9.77 -43.44 -6.47
CA GLY A 15 8.91 -42.50 -5.75
C GLY A 15 9.72 -41.48 -4.94
N THR A 16 10.72 -41.96 -4.18
CA THR A 16 11.60 -41.07 -3.41
C THR A 16 12.39 -40.14 -4.32
N ALA A 17 13.01 -40.66 -5.38
CA ALA A 17 13.76 -39.84 -6.33
C ALA A 17 12.86 -38.79 -7.01
N GLY A 18 11.63 -39.17 -7.37
CA GLY A 18 10.65 -38.28 -7.98
C GLY A 18 10.25 -37.12 -7.06
N ILE A 19 10.02 -37.39 -5.77
CA ILE A 19 9.69 -36.34 -4.79
C ILE A 19 10.86 -35.35 -4.66
N VAL A 20 12.09 -35.85 -4.53
CA VAL A 20 13.28 -34.98 -4.41
C VAL A 20 13.45 -34.10 -5.65
N TYR A 21 13.28 -34.68 -6.84
CA TYR A 21 13.33 -33.95 -8.10
C TYR A 21 12.23 -32.87 -8.18
N PHE A 22 10.99 -33.22 -7.82
CA PHE A 22 9.87 -32.29 -7.82
C PHE A 22 10.11 -31.10 -6.90
N VAL A 23 10.65 -31.33 -5.70
CA VAL A 23 10.97 -30.25 -4.75
C VAL A 23 12.04 -29.32 -5.33
N HIS A 24 13.11 -29.84 -5.95
CA HIS A 24 14.13 -28.99 -6.57
C HIS A 24 13.56 -28.15 -7.72
N TRP A 25 12.71 -28.75 -8.55
CA TRP A 25 12.03 -28.03 -9.63
C TRP A 25 11.09 -26.94 -9.08
N ALA A 26 10.32 -27.23 -8.04
CA ALA A 26 9.44 -26.25 -7.39
C ALA A 26 10.23 -25.10 -6.75
N GLN A 27 11.33 -25.40 -6.05
CA GLN A 27 12.22 -24.39 -5.47
C GLN A 27 12.83 -23.46 -6.54
N GLU A 28 13.24 -24.00 -7.69
CA GLU A 28 13.78 -23.20 -8.79
C GLU A 28 12.70 -22.32 -9.44
N ASN A 29 11.48 -22.82 -9.59
CA ASN A 29 10.34 -22.02 -10.07
C ASN A 29 9.99 -20.87 -9.12
N ASP A 30 10.01 -21.13 -7.81
CA ASP A 30 9.76 -20.11 -6.80
C ASP A 30 10.86 -19.04 -6.84
N ARG A 31 12.12 -19.46 -7.02
CA ARG A 31 13.24 -18.54 -7.22
C ARG A 31 13.04 -17.67 -8.47
N ALA A 32 12.62 -18.25 -9.58
CA ALA A 32 12.30 -17.51 -10.80
C ALA A 32 11.12 -16.54 -10.60
N ALA A 33 10.13 -16.92 -9.78
CA ALA A 33 9.01 -16.06 -9.42
C ALA A 33 9.43 -14.88 -8.55
N MET A 34 10.43 -15.03 -7.66
CA MET A 34 10.97 -13.94 -6.84
C MET A 34 11.61 -12.83 -7.67
N HIS A 35 12.28 -13.15 -8.78
CA HIS A 35 12.80 -12.13 -9.70
C HIS A 35 11.67 -11.27 -10.32
N ARG A 36 10.55 -11.91 -10.69
CA ARG A 36 9.35 -11.21 -11.17
C ARG A 36 8.60 -10.43 -10.08
N GLY A 37 8.75 -10.84 -8.81
CA GLY A 37 8.21 -10.14 -7.66
C GLY A 37 8.95 -8.82 -7.39
N VAL A 38 10.29 -8.85 -7.47
CA VAL A 38 11.15 -7.67 -7.25
C VAL A 38 10.95 -6.61 -8.34
N GLU A 39 10.80 -7.02 -9.61
CA GLU A 39 10.51 -6.09 -10.71
C GLU A 39 9.18 -5.35 -10.51
N ARG A 40 8.13 -6.06 -10.06
CA ARG A 40 6.82 -5.44 -9.76
C ARG A 40 6.87 -4.47 -8.57
N ASP A 41 7.75 -4.71 -7.60
CA ASP A 41 7.91 -3.80 -6.46
C ASP A 41 8.72 -2.54 -6.82
N MET A 42 9.68 -2.65 -7.75
CA MET A 42 10.41 -1.50 -8.29
C MET A 42 9.50 -0.53 -9.05
N GLU A 43 8.56 -1.05 -9.84
CA GLU A 43 7.57 -0.22 -10.55
C GLU A 43 6.63 0.52 -9.58
N LYS A 44 6.17 -0.18 -8.53
CA LYS A 44 5.31 0.43 -7.50
C LYS A 44 6.03 1.50 -6.68
N GLN A 45 7.34 1.39 -6.47
CA GLN A 45 8.11 2.41 -5.78
C GLN A 45 8.22 3.72 -6.59
N ARG A 46 8.37 3.65 -7.92
CA ARG A 46 8.42 4.85 -8.78
C ARG A 46 7.12 5.64 -8.73
N ILE A 47 5.99 4.96 -8.88
CA ILE A 47 4.66 5.59 -8.84
C ILE A 47 4.38 6.23 -7.46
N ARG A 48 4.88 5.64 -6.37
CA ARG A 48 4.76 6.23 -5.03
C ARG A 48 5.56 7.53 -4.88
N GLN A 49 6.76 7.61 -5.48
CA GLN A 49 7.57 8.82 -5.42
C GLN A 49 6.94 9.97 -6.21
N GLU A 50 6.40 9.68 -7.40
CA GLU A 50 5.69 10.66 -8.21
C GLU A 50 4.47 11.23 -7.47
N ARG A 51 3.63 10.36 -6.87
CA ARG A 51 2.46 10.79 -6.10
C ARG A 51 2.80 11.56 -4.83
N GLN A 52 3.92 11.26 -4.18
CA GLN A 52 4.38 12.01 -3.01
C GLN A 52 4.85 13.43 -3.40
N ALA A 53 5.62 13.56 -4.49
CA ALA A 53 6.06 14.86 -4.99
C ALA A 53 4.89 15.75 -5.42
N GLU A 54 3.87 15.15 -6.06
CA GLU A 54 2.66 15.86 -6.48
C GLU A 54 1.83 16.36 -5.28
N PHE A 55 1.75 15.56 -4.22
CA PHE A 55 1.10 15.95 -2.96
C PHE A 55 1.84 17.09 -2.24
N GLU A 56 3.17 17.03 -2.18
CA GLU A 56 3.98 18.09 -1.54
C GLU A 56 3.89 19.43 -2.27
N MET A 57 3.82 19.40 -3.60
CA MET A 57 3.66 20.60 -4.42
C MET A 57 2.29 21.26 -4.20
N GLN A 58 1.22 20.47 -4.19
CA GLN A 58 -0.13 20.96 -3.86
C GLN A 58 -0.20 21.56 -2.45
N LYS A 59 0.43 20.90 -1.47
CA LYS A 59 0.49 21.41 -0.08
C LYS A 59 1.24 22.73 0.03
N ARG A 60 2.31 22.93 -0.75
CA ARG A 60 3.04 24.21 -0.77
C ARG A 60 2.19 25.33 -1.37
N LEU A 61 1.48 25.05 -2.46
CA LEU A 61 0.55 26.01 -3.05
C LEU A 61 -0.55 26.41 -2.06
N GLU A 62 -1.17 25.44 -1.37
CA GLU A 62 -2.17 25.70 -0.32
C GLU A 62 -1.61 26.60 0.80
N GLN A 63 -0.39 26.34 1.26
CA GLN A 63 0.28 27.17 2.28
C GLN A 63 0.56 28.60 1.80
N GLU A 64 0.86 28.79 0.52
CA GLU A 64 1.03 30.12 -0.06
C GLU A 64 -0.29 30.89 -0.14
N TYR A 65 -1.40 30.22 -0.50
CA TYR A 65 -2.73 30.83 -0.49
C TYR A 65 -3.21 31.17 0.93
N LEU A 66 -2.91 30.33 1.92
CA LEU A 66 -3.29 30.58 3.33
C LEU A 66 -2.53 31.76 3.96
N LYS A 67 -1.28 32.03 3.56
CA LYS A 67 -0.51 33.19 4.04
C LYS A 67 -1.12 34.53 3.60
N LEU A 68 -1.83 34.54 2.48
CA LEU A 68 -2.51 35.74 1.96
C LEU A 68 -3.88 35.95 2.58
N GLN A 69 -4.46 34.92 3.22
CA GLN A 69 -5.74 35.03 3.89
C GLN A 69 -5.57 35.08 5.42
N THR A 70 -5.08 36.21 5.92
CA THR A 70 -5.36 36.61 7.30
C THR A 70 -6.86 36.89 7.40
N VAL A 71 -7.67 35.86 7.65
CA VAL A 71 -9.09 36.06 7.95
C VAL A 71 -9.15 36.82 9.26
N HIS A 72 -9.50 38.10 9.18
CA HIS A 72 -9.86 38.91 10.33
C HIS A 72 -11.05 38.21 11.00
N SER A 73 -10.84 37.59 12.16
CA SER A 73 -11.91 37.09 13.00
C SER A 73 -12.76 38.28 13.43
N THR A 74 -13.82 38.63 12.68
CA THR A 74 -14.87 39.52 13.17
C THR A 74 -15.74 38.72 14.12
N THR A 75 -15.20 38.42 15.29
CA THR A 75 -15.94 37.91 16.45
C THR A 75 -15.35 38.56 17.69
N ASP A 76 -15.38 39.89 17.70
CA ASP A 76 -15.20 40.72 18.90
C ASP A 76 -16.00 42.01 18.67
N GLY A 77 -17.07 42.23 19.43
CA GLY A 77 -17.73 43.53 19.53
C GLY A 77 -19.11 43.69 18.90
N THR A 78 -20.12 42.95 19.37
CA THR A 78 -21.50 43.48 19.45
C THR A 78 -22.02 43.33 20.87
N ASP A 79 -21.34 44.00 21.78
CA ASP A 79 -21.96 44.46 23.02
C ASP A 79 -22.18 45.97 22.93
N THR A 80 -23.44 46.36 23.14
CA THR A 80 -23.90 47.63 23.72
C THR A 80 -24.38 48.76 22.79
N ALA A 81 -25.69 49.01 22.92
CA ALA A 81 -26.37 50.30 23.02
C ALA A 81 -27.28 50.78 21.87
N GLY A 82 -28.57 50.82 22.21
CA GLY A 82 -29.61 51.66 21.61
C GLY A 82 -30.68 50.83 20.92
N GLN A 83 -31.98 50.99 21.12
CA GLN A 83 -32.76 52.01 21.78
C GLN A 83 -34.21 51.55 21.57
N SER A 84 -35.14 51.83 22.51
CA SER A 84 -36.61 51.88 22.29
C SER A 84 -37.30 50.53 21.91
N THR A 85 -38.41 50.08 22.48
CA THR A 85 -39.58 50.80 23.00
C THR A 85 -40.50 49.81 23.70
N SER A 86 -41.15 50.30 24.75
CA SER A 86 -42.41 49.84 25.32
C SER A 86 -43.52 49.61 24.28
N THR A 87 -44.49 48.75 24.66
CA THR A 87 -45.96 48.89 24.41
C THR A 87 -46.61 47.85 23.49
N GLY A 88 -47.57 47.09 24.06
CA GLY A 88 -48.76 46.50 23.42
C GLY A 88 -48.51 45.27 22.53
N SER A 89 -49.28 44.18 22.58
CA SER A 89 -50.66 43.95 23.02
C SER A 89 -50.85 42.47 23.38
#